data_AF-A0A0Q8V317-F1
#
_entry.id   AF-A0A0Q8V317-F1
#
_cell.length_a   1.000
_cell.length_b   1.000
_cell.length_c   1.000
_cell.angle_alpha   90.00
_cell.angle_beta   90.00
_cell.angle_gamma   90.00
#
_symmetry.space_group_name_H-M   'P 1'
#
loop_
_entity.id
_entity.type
_entity.pdbx_description
1 polymer ?
#
loop_
_entity_poly.entity_id
_entity_poly.type
_entity_poly.pdbx_seq_one_letter_code
_entity_poly.pdbx_strand_id
1 'polypeptide(L)'
;MAKAHDFFIIGDHENGRRIVASALQSEGFAVTATPAGGLLAKRGSTAMTVLLGGLAGNNFQQTFLVDFMVDQHGRLVARLNRNMAGAALKGGAIGAAKTDSAFQQTANAIAAALHGAGALSDSVAQL
;
A
#
# COMPACT_ATOMS: atom_id res chain seq x y z
N MET A 1 10.57 6.64 -10.51
CA MET A 1 10.01 5.50 -9.75
C MET A 1 8.55 5.78 -9.49
N ALA A 2 7.69 4.78 -9.61
CA ALA A 2 6.26 5.00 -9.50
C ALA A 2 5.88 5.65 -8.15
N LYS A 3 5.08 6.71 -8.21
CA LYS A 3 4.53 7.41 -7.04
C LYS A 3 3.27 6.72 -6.52
N ALA A 4 2.54 6.05 -7.41
CA ALA A 4 1.36 5.30 -7.07
C ALA A 4 1.19 4.08 -8.00
N HIS A 5 0.32 3.15 -7.62
CA HIS A 5 -0.06 2.01 -8.44
C HIS A 5 -1.57 1.86 -8.40
N ASP A 6 -2.20 1.93 -9.56
CA ASP A 6 -3.65 1.87 -9.72
C ASP A 6 -4.06 0.45 -10.10
N PHE A 7 -5.02 -0.11 -9.38
CA PHE A 7 -5.64 -1.39 -9.68
C PHE A 7 -7.08 -1.14 -10.10
N PHE A 8 -7.44 -1.54 -11.32
CA PHE A 8 -8.79 -1.47 -11.84
C PHE A 8 -9.53 -2.76 -11.50
N ILE A 9 -10.56 -2.64 -10.68
CA ILE A 9 -11.27 -3.74 -10.06
C ILE A 9 -12.67 -3.84 -10.67
N ILE A 10 -13.04 -5.03 -11.11
CA ILE A 10 -14.36 -5.37 -11.66
C ILE A 10 -15.22 -6.11 -10.63
N GLY A 11 -16.53 -6.03 -10.81
CA GLY A 11 -17.51 -6.64 -9.91
C GLY A 11 -17.88 -5.72 -8.75
N ASP A 12 -18.24 -6.34 -7.62
CA ASP A 12 -18.71 -5.63 -6.43
C ASP A 12 -17.58 -4.79 -5.79
N HIS A 13 -17.87 -3.50 -5.59
CA HIS A 13 -16.89 -2.55 -5.06
C HIS A 13 -16.49 -2.89 -3.62
N GLU A 14 -17.44 -3.31 -2.79
CA GLU A 14 -17.14 -3.60 -1.38
C GLU A 14 -16.29 -4.86 -1.25
N ASN A 15 -16.58 -5.88 -2.05
CA ASN A 15 -15.72 -7.06 -2.16
C ASN A 15 -14.32 -6.70 -2.66
N GLY A 16 -14.21 -5.82 -3.67
CA GLY A 16 -12.93 -5.30 -4.15
C GLY A 16 -12.11 -4.62 -3.06
N ARG A 17 -12.74 -3.72 -2.29
CA ARG A 17 -12.09 -3.07 -1.13
C ARG A 17 -11.63 -4.08 -0.09
N ARG A 18 -12.46 -5.07 0.21
CA ARG A 18 -12.15 -6.13 1.17
C ARG A 18 -10.97 -6.98 0.73
N ILE A 19 -10.87 -7.36 -0.55
CA ILE A 19 -9.73 -8.09 -1.11
C ILE A 19 -8.44 -7.28 -0.94
N VAL A 20 -8.46 -5.98 -1.26
CA VAL A 20 -7.30 -5.11 -1.08
C VAL A 20 -6.90 -5.00 0.39
N ALA A 21 -7.87 -4.82 1.30
CA ALA A 21 -7.61 -4.78 2.73
C ALA A 21 -7.00 -6.10 3.25
N SER A 22 -7.54 -7.26 2.81
CA SER A 22 -7.02 -8.57 3.19
C SER A 22 -5.61 -8.81 2.64
N ALA A 23 -5.30 -8.36 1.42
CA ALA A 23 -3.95 -8.46 0.85
C ALA A 23 -2.92 -7.65 1.66
N LEU A 24 -3.29 -6.45 2.12
CA LEU A 24 -2.47 -5.65 3.02
C LEU A 24 -2.29 -6.32 4.39
N GLN A 25 -3.35 -6.90 4.94
CA GLN A 25 -3.29 -7.62 6.21
C GLN A 25 -2.42 -8.88 6.13
N SER A 26 -2.48 -9.64 5.03
CA SER A 26 -1.62 -10.81 4.82
C SER A 26 -0.13 -10.44 4.70
N GLU A 27 0.16 -9.23 4.23
CA GLU A 27 1.51 -8.65 4.23
C GLU A 27 1.93 -8.14 5.64
N GLY A 28 1.09 -8.28 6.66
CA GLY A 28 1.39 -7.88 8.03
C GLY A 28 1.18 -6.39 8.31
N PHE A 29 0.42 -5.69 7.47
CA PHE A 29 0.00 -4.32 7.78
C PHE A 29 -1.20 -4.31 8.73
N ALA A 30 -1.16 -3.43 9.73
CA ALA A 30 -2.35 -2.95 10.40
C ALA A 30 -3.10 -2.00 9.45
N VAL A 31 -4.31 -2.37 9.08
CA VAL A 31 -5.15 -1.63 8.13
C VAL A 31 -6.28 -0.95 8.86
N THR A 32 -6.42 0.37 8.67
CA THR A 32 -7.51 1.19 9.22
C THR A 32 -8.16 2.03 8.14
N ALA A 33 -9.48 2.20 8.17
CA ALA A 33 -10.17 3.09 7.23
C ALA A 33 -9.75 4.57 7.46
N THR A 34 -9.63 5.34 6.38
CA THR A 34 -9.42 6.79 6.47
C THR A 34 -10.76 7.53 6.46
N PRO A 35 -10.83 8.77 6.99
CA PRO A 35 -12.04 9.58 6.90
C PRO A 35 -12.51 9.86 5.47
N ALA A 36 -11.60 9.77 4.49
CA ALA A 36 -11.89 9.93 3.07
C ALA A 36 -12.42 8.64 2.40
N GLY A 37 -12.60 7.55 3.16
CA GLY A 37 -13.09 6.27 2.63
C GLY A 37 -12.01 5.39 1.99
N GLY A 38 -10.73 5.72 2.18
CA GLY A 38 -9.58 4.89 1.78
C GLY A 38 -9.08 3.97 2.91
N LEU A 39 -7.90 3.40 2.73
CA LEU A 39 -7.20 2.58 3.73
C LEU A 39 -5.85 3.19 4.09
N LEU A 40 -5.53 3.16 5.37
CA LEU A 40 -4.21 3.42 5.90
C LEU A 40 -3.60 2.10 6.36
N ALA A 41 -2.50 1.70 5.73
CA ALA A 41 -1.78 0.48 6.03
C ALA A 41 -0.46 0.81 6.72
N LYS A 42 -0.27 0.34 7.96
CA LYS A 42 0.93 0.59 8.77
C LYS A 42 1.60 -0.72 9.18
N ARG A 43 2.91 -0.84 8.96
CA ARG A 43 3.73 -1.99 9.37
C ARG A 43 5.02 -1.50 10.02
N GLY A 44 5.44 -2.15 11.11
CA GLY A 44 6.62 -1.76 11.89
C GLY A 44 6.30 -0.84 13.08
N SER A 45 7.18 -0.81 14.07
CA SER A 45 6.99 -0.09 15.35
C SER A 45 8.03 1.03 15.54
N THR A 46 7.57 2.28 15.63
CA THR A 46 8.40 3.45 15.95
C THR A 46 9.09 3.30 17.31
N ALA A 47 8.43 2.67 18.28
CA ALA A 47 8.92 2.49 19.64
C ALA A 47 10.14 1.55 19.70
N MET A 48 10.16 0.48 18.89
CA MET A 48 11.32 -0.43 18.85
C MET A 48 12.49 0.15 18.04
N THR A 49 12.23 0.99 17.05
CA THR A 49 13.29 1.70 16.30
C THR A 49 14.07 2.66 17.19
N VAL A 50 13.39 3.29 18.17
CA VAL A 50 14.02 4.20 19.13
C VAL A 50 14.72 3.44 20.26
N LEU A 51 14.11 2.37 20.80
CA LEU A 51 14.68 1.61 21.91
C LEU A 51 15.98 0.84 21.53
N LEU A 52 16.08 0.41 20.26
CA LEU A 52 17.23 -0.35 19.74
C LEU A 52 18.31 0.53 19.07
N GLY A 53 18.25 1.85 19.32
CA GLY A 53 19.37 2.77 19.16
C GLY A 53 20.03 2.79 17.79
N GLY A 54 19.41 3.47 16.81
CA GLY A 54 20.11 4.09 15.66
C GLY A 54 20.96 3.22 14.71
N LEU A 55 21.20 1.94 15.02
CA LEU A 55 22.09 1.01 14.32
C LEU A 55 21.39 -0.31 13.96
N ALA A 56 20.18 -0.56 14.47
CA ALA A 56 19.35 -1.69 14.08
C ALA A 56 18.49 -1.33 12.85
N GLY A 57 19.10 -1.34 11.66
CA GLY A 57 18.49 -0.97 10.36
C GLY A 57 17.27 -1.78 9.89
N ASN A 58 16.61 -2.57 10.75
CA ASN A 58 15.62 -3.57 10.35
C ASN A 58 14.17 -3.23 10.64
N ASN A 59 13.87 -2.26 11.51
CA ASN A 59 12.48 -1.92 11.87
C ASN A 59 12.08 -0.54 11.35
N PHE A 60 11.99 -0.42 10.02
CA PHE A 60 11.49 0.77 9.35
C PHE A 60 9.96 0.81 9.47
N GLN A 61 9.40 1.89 9.99
CA GLN A 61 7.96 2.11 9.94
C GLN A 61 7.56 2.35 8.48
N GLN A 62 6.71 1.48 7.96
CA GLN A 62 6.16 1.57 6.62
C GLN A 62 4.72 2.00 6.73
N THR A 63 4.35 3.04 6.00
CA THR A 63 2.97 3.53 5.93
C THR A 63 2.63 3.70 4.47
N PHE A 64 1.56 3.05 4.04
CA PHE A 64 0.96 3.22 2.72
C PHE A 64 -0.47 3.69 2.87
N LEU A 65 -0.93 4.45 1.88
CA LEU A 65 -2.31 4.90 1.79
C LEU A 65 -2.91 4.31 0.51
N VAL A 66 -4.06 3.66 0.62
CA VAL A 66 -4.86 3.24 -0.53
C VAL A 66 -6.08 4.12 -0.66
N ASP A 67 -6.17 4.86 -1.75
CA ASP A 67 -7.39 5.60 -2.09
C ASP A 67 -8.29 4.75 -2.96
N PHE A 68 -9.60 4.84 -2.74
CA PHE A 68 -10.59 4.22 -3.60
C PHE A 68 -11.34 5.29 -4.38
N MET A 69 -11.43 5.09 -5.69
CA MET A 69 -12.20 5.95 -6.60
C MET A 69 -12.97 5.10 -7.59
N VAL A 70 -13.94 5.69 -8.29
CA VAL A 70 -14.68 5.01 -9.35
C VAL A 70 -14.28 5.64 -10.68
N ASP A 71 -13.90 4.82 -11.66
CA ASP A 71 -13.56 5.31 -12.99
C ASP A 71 -14.80 5.70 -13.81
N GLN A 72 -14.58 6.26 -15.00
CA GLN A 72 -15.64 6.64 -15.93
C GLN A 72 -16.49 5.45 -16.44
N HIS A 73 -16.03 4.21 -16.22
CA HIS A 73 -16.73 2.98 -16.59
C HIS A 73 -17.45 2.33 -15.40
N GLY A 74 -17.49 2.99 -14.23
CA GLY A 74 -18.13 2.46 -13.02
C GLY A 74 -17.29 1.39 -12.29
N ARG A 75 -16.03 1.20 -12.66
CA ARG A 75 -15.12 0.24 -12.01
C ARG A 75 -14.48 0.88 -10.79
N LEU A 76 -14.27 0.07 -9.75
CA LEU A 76 -13.52 0.52 -8.58
C LEU A 76 -12.04 0.60 -8.94
N VAL A 77 -11.39 1.69 -8.60
CA VAL A 77 -9.94 1.87 -8.72
C VAL A 77 -9.37 1.97 -7.32
N ALA A 78 -8.46 1.05 -6.99
CA ALA A 78 -7.65 1.12 -5.78
C ALA A 78 -6.29 1.72 -6.13
N ARG A 79 -5.97 2.90 -5.60
CA ARG A 79 -4.70 3.58 -5.81
C ARG A 79 -3.80 3.39 -4.59
N LEU A 80 -2.78 2.56 -4.69
CA LEU A 80 -1.74 2.44 -3.68
C LEU A 80 -0.75 3.61 -3.82
N ASN A 81 -0.74 4.50 -2.84
CA ASN A 81 0.16 5.65 -2.79
C ASN A 81 1.42 5.35 -1.99
N ARG A 82 2.56 5.73 -2.57
CA ARG A 82 3.88 5.63 -1.94
C ARG A 82 4.14 6.73 -0.92
N ASN A 83 3.44 7.87 -1.04
CA ASN A 83 3.84 9.11 -0.39
C ASN A 83 2.76 9.59 0.58
N MET A 84 3.09 9.57 1.88
CA MET A 84 2.48 10.48 2.85
C MET A 84 3.59 11.31 3.47
N ALA A 85 3.48 12.61 3.26
CA ALA A 85 4.44 13.66 3.54
C ALA A 85 5.14 13.54 4.91
N GLY A 86 6.47 13.62 4.91
CA GLY A 86 7.24 14.21 6.00
C GLY A 86 7.90 13.29 7.03
N ALA A 87 7.42 12.07 7.27
CA ALA A 87 7.90 11.29 8.42
C ALA A 87 8.91 10.16 8.10
N ALA A 88 8.89 9.58 6.88
CA ALA A 88 9.55 8.29 6.63
C ALA A 88 10.85 8.34 5.80
N LEU A 89 11.19 9.47 5.16
CA LEU A 89 12.42 9.59 4.36
C LEU A 89 13.61 10.13 5.18
N LYS A 90 13.77 9.70 6.44
CA LYS A 90 14.97 10.00 7.24
C LYS A 90 16.16 9.04 6.99
N GLY A 91 16.03 8.09 6.05
CA GLY A 91 17.00 7.00 5.84
C GLY A 91 17.99 7.13 4.68
N GLY A 92 18.09 8.28 4.01
CA GLY A 92 18.97 8.46 2.84
C GLY A 92 18.60 7.55 1.65
N ALA A 93 19.52 7.38 0.68
CA ALA A 93 19.31 6.57 -0.53
C ALA A 93 18.93 5.09 -0.23
N ILE A 94 19.43 4.54 0.88
CA ILE A 94 19.11 3.20 1.36
C ILE A 94 17.64 3.10 1.80
N GLY A 95 17.13 4.12 2.49
CA GLY A 95 15.72 4.23 2.85
C GLY A 95 14.79 4.32 1.62
N ALA A 96 15.24 5.00 0.56
CA ALA A 96 14.49 5.11 -0.69
C ALA A 96 14.36 3.75 -1.42
N ALA A 97 15.46 3.00 -1.53
CA ALA A 97 15.48 1.68 -2.15
C ALA A 97 14.64 0.66 -1.37
N LYS A 98 14.73 0.64 -0.03
CA LYS A 98 13.92 -0.24 0.82
C LYS A 98 12.42 0.06 0.73
N THR A 99 12.08 1.35 0.63
CA THR A 99 10.69 1.78 0.41
C THR A 99 10.20 1.40 -0.98
N ASP A 100 11.07 1.41 -2.00
CA ASP A 100 10.73 0.96 -3.37
C ASP A 100 10.40 -0.53 -3.41
N SER A 101 11.31 -1.36 -2.87
CA SER A 101 11.11 -2.80 -2.82
C SER A 101 9.82 -3.15 -2.08
N ALA A 102 9.55 -2.49 -0.95
CA ALA A 102 8.33 -2.77 -0.20
C ALA A 102 7.06 -2.27 -0.89
N PHE A 103 7.14 -1.14 -1.60
CA PHE A 103 6.03 -0.65 -2.41
C PHE A 103 5.71 -1.64 -3.53
N GLN A 104 6.73 -2.11 -4.26
CA GLN A 104 6.58 -3.12 -5.31
C GLN A 104 6.04 -4.45 -4.76
N GLN A 105 6.56 -4.93 -3.63
CA GLN A 105 6.05 -6.13 -2.98
C GLN A 105 4.58 -5.99 -2.60
N THR A 106 4.20 -4.87 -1.99
CA THR A 106 2.80 -4.59 -1.61
C THR A 106 1.90 -4.50 -2.85
N ALA A 107 2.36 -3.83 -3.90
CA ALA A 107 1.63 -3.73 -5.16
C ALA A 107 1.41 -5.12 -5.80
N ASN A 108 2.45 -5.95 -5.81
CA ASN A 108 2.38 -7.31 -6.34
C ASN A 108 1.45 -8.20 -5.51
N ALA A 109 1.46 -8.08 -4.18
CA ALA A 109 0.55 -8.82 -3.31
C ALA A 109 -0.92 -8.45 -3.56
N ILE A 110 -1.21 -7.15 -3.72
CA ILE A 110 -2.55 -6.66 -4.07
C ILE A 110 -2.95 -7.18 -5.46
N ALA A 111 -2.07 -7.07 -6.46
CA ALA A 111 -2.33 -7.58 -7.81
C ALA A 111 -2.63 -9.08 -7.79
N ALA A 112 -1.82 -9.88 -7.08
CA ALA A 112 -2.00 -11.32 -6.96
C ALA A 112 -3.32 -11.69 -6.29
N ALA A 113 -3.70 -10.99 -5.21
CA ALA A 113 -4.96 -11.22 -4.52
C ALA A 113 -6.18 -10.88 -5.41
N LEU A 114 -6.15 -9.74 -6.10
CA LEU A 114 -7.22 -9.32 -7.01
C LEU A 114 -7.32 -10.25 -8.22
N HIS A 115 -6.19 -10.66 -8.78
CA HIS A 115 -6.15 -11.60 -9.91
C HIS A 115 -6.67 -12.99 -9.51
N GLY A 116 -6.23 -13.51 -8.35
CA GLY A 116 -6.70 -14.79 -7.82
C GLY A 116 -8.21 -14.80 -7.51
N ALA A 117 -8.78 -13.64 -7.17
CA ALA A 117 -10.22 -13.46 -6.99
C ALA A 117 -11.00 -13.23 -8.30
N GLY A 118 -10.33 -13.17 -9.46
CA GLY A 118 -10.96 -12.82 -10.74
C GLY A 118 -11.50 -11.38 -10.80
N ALA A 119 -11.05 -10.51 -9.89
CA ALA A 119 -11.52 -9.15 -9.73
C ALA A 119 -10.60 -8.10 -10.39
N LEU A 120 -9.39 -8.48 -10.80
CA LEU A 120 -8.46 -7.57 -11.47
C LEU A 120 -8.78 -7.47 -12.96
N SER A 121 -9.07 -6.26 -13.44
CA SER A 121 -9.23 -5.96 -14.86
C SER A 121 -7.94 -5.41 -15.48
N ASP A 122 -7.25 -4.52 -14.78
CA ASP A 122 -6.01 -3.89 -15.23
C ASP A 122 -5.22 -3.36 -14.02
N SER A 123 -3.93 -3.13 -14.18
CA SER A 123 -3.06 -2.53 -13.15
C SER A 123 -1.99 -1.65 -13.77
N VAL A 124 -1.90 -0.40 -13.33
CA VAL A 124 -1.03 0.62 -13.94
C VAL A 124 -0.15 1.28 -12.87
N ALA A 125 1.17 1.24 -13.07
CA ALA A 125 2.12 2.01 -12.27
C ALA A 125 2.14 3.47 -12.72
N GLN A 126 1.85 4.41 -11.81
CA GLN A 126 1.91 5.84 -12.07
C GLN A 126 3.31 6.39 -11.78
N LEU A 127 4.01 6.89 -12.80
CA LEU A 127 5.39 7.40 -12.72
C LEU A 127 5.51 8.79 -12.08
#